data_AF-A0A7V9T536-F1
#
_entry.id   AF-A0A7V9T536-F1
#
_cell.length_a   1.000
_cell.length_b   1.000
_cell.length_c   1.000
_cell.angle_alpha   90.00
_cell.angle_beta   90.00
_cell.angle_gamma   90.00
#
_symmetry.space_group_name_H-M   'P 1'
#
loop_
_entity.id
_entity.type
_entity.pdbx_description
1 polymer ?
#
loop_
_entity_poly.entity_id
_entity_poly.type
_entity_poly.pdbx_seq_one_letter_code
_entity_poly.pdbx_strand_id
1 'polypeptide(L)'
;MLHFHGAMGSPLRPSGVVRAVLAELGVRYVMVQRPGFGASDALPDRTVLDWSDDVAQLADALRLDRFSVLVVSAGGPYAAACAHWLP
;
A
#
# COMPACT_ATOMS: atom_id res chain seq x y z
N MET A 1 -1.04 8.43 3.02
CA MET A 1 0.09 7.49 3.03
C MET A 1 -0.44 6.09 2.77
N LEU A 2 0.10 5.43 1.75
CA LEU A 2 -0.18 4.02 1.46
C LEU A 2 0.91 3.16 2.09
N HIS A 3 0.55 2.08 2.79
CA HIS A 3 1.49 1.15 3.38
C HIS A 3 1.45 -0.19 2.66
N PHE A 4 2.60 -0.62 2.12
CA PHE A 4 2.76 -1.94 1.48
C PHE A 4 3.44 -2.91 2.45
N HIS A 5 2.78 -4.03 2.73
CA HIS A 5 3.27 -5.02 3.70
C HIS A 5 4.52 -5.77 3.23
N GLY A 6 5.17 -6.45 4.17
CA GLY A 6 6.26 -7.40 3.90
C GLY A 6 5.76 -8.73 3.33
N ALA A 7 6.55 -9.80 3.44
CA ALA A 7 6.24 -11.08 2.78
C ALA A 7 4.91 -11.71 3.27
N MET A 8 4.55 -11.52 4.54
CA MET A 8 3.47 -12.26 5.23
C MET A 8 2.17 -11.46 5.44
N GLY A 9 1.94 -10.41 4.64
CA GLY A 9 0.79 -9.53 4.89
C GLY A 9 1.03 -8.57 6.06
N SER A 10 0.01 -7.77 6.39
CA SER A 10 -0.05 -7.00 7.64
C SER A 10 -1.50 -6.83 8.07
N PRO A 11 -1.78 -6.60 9.37
CA PRO A 11 -3.13 -6.29 9.82
C PRO A 11 -3.68 -5.05 9.12
N LEU A 12 -4.96 -5.08 8.76
CA LEU A 12 -5.62 -3.94 8.08
C LEU A 12 -5.62 -2.66 8.92
N ARG A 13 -5.62 -2.80 10.25
CA ARG A 13 -5.64 -1.68 11.18
C ARG A 13 -4.32 -1.64 11.96
N PRO A 14 -3.66 -0.47 12.03
CA PRO A 14 -2.49 -0.34 12.88
C PRO A 14 -2.87 -0.39 14.36
N SER A 15 -1.89 -0.62 15.23
CA SER A 15 -2.08 -0.63 16.68
C SER A 15 -2.63 0.71 17.18
N GLY A 16 -3.24 0.72 18.37
CA GLY A 16 -3.80 1.95 18.97
C GLY A 16 -2.76 3.07 19.11
N VAL A 17 -1.52 2.71 19.47
CA VAL A 17 -0.39 3.65 19.58
C VAL A 17 -0.07 4.28 18.22
N VAL A 18 0.07 3.47 17.17
CA VAL A 18 0.36 3.98 15.83
C VAL A 18 -0.80 4.83 15.31
N ARG A 19 -2.05 4.44 15.57
CA ARG A 19 -3.23 5.24 15.22
C ARG A 19 -3.22 6.61 15.89
N ALA A 20 -2.84 6.70 17.17
CA ALA A 20 -2.76 7.95 17.90
C ALA A 20 -1.73 8.90 17.26
N VAL A 21 -0.53 8.39 16.96
CA VAL A 21 0.53 9.17 16.28
C VAL A 21 0.09 9.63 14.90
N LEU A 22 -0.52 8.75 14.10
CA LEU A 22 -1.03 9.11 12.77
C LEU A 22 -2.10 10.21 12.84
N ALA A 23 -2.97 10.16 13.85
CA ALA A 23 -4.01 11.17 14.06
C ALA A 23 -3.40 12.53 14.47
N GLU A 24 -2.42 12.53 15.37
CA GLU A 24 -1.69 13.74 15.77
C GLU A 24 -0.97 14.40 14.59
N LEU A 25 -0.38 13.59 13.71
CA LEU A 25 0.31 14.06 12.51
C LEU A 25 -0.64 14.40 11.33
N GLY A 26 -1.96 14.22 11.49
CA GLY A 26 -2.92 14.42 10.41
C GLY A 26 -2.74 13.47 9.22
N VAL A 27 -2.11 12.31 9.42
CA VAL A 27 -1.80 11.36 8.36
C VAL A 27 -2.97 10.42 8.11
N ARG A 28 -3.58 10.53 6.92
CA ARG A 28 -4.48 9.49 6.41
C ARG A 28 -3.66 8.26 6.03
N TYR A 29 -3.76 7.21 6.86
CA TYR A 29 -3.09 5.92 6.66
C TYR A 29 -4.02 4.93 5.96
N VAL A 30 -3.50 4.24 4.94
CA VAL A 30 -4.19 3.17 4.21
C VAL A 30 -3.28 1.96 4.12
N MET A 31 -3.68 0.86 4.76
CA MET A 31 -3.01 -0.43 4.61
C MET A 31 -3.51 -1.10 3.34
N VAL A 32 -2.62 -1.31 2.36
CA VAL A 32 -2.99 -1.93 1.08
C VAL A 32 -2.54 -3.39 1.08
N GLN A 33 -3.48 -4.31 0.85
CA GLN A 33 -3.18 -5.74 0.73
C GLN A 33 -2.95 -6.10 -0.73
N ARG A 34 -1.80 -6.72 -1.00
CA ARG A 34 -1.52 -7.26 -2.33
C ARG A 34 -2.52 -8.37 -2.70
N PRO A 35 -2.70 -8.64 -3.99
CA PRO A 35 -3.52 -9.76 -4.46
C PRO A 35 -3.16 -11.07 -3.75
N GLY A 36 -4.18 -11.79 -3.27
CA GLY A 36 -4.01 -13.02 -2.49
C GLY A 36 -3.69 -12.83 -1.00
N PHE A 37 -3.65 -11.59 -0.49
CA PHE A 37 -3.51 -11.30 0.94
C PHE A 37 -4.78 -10.73 1.55
N GLY A 38 -5.10 -11.18 2.78
CA GLY A 38 -6.24 -10.67 3.54
C GLY A 38 -7.55 -10.92 2.80
N ALA A 39 -8.22 -9.84 2.39
CA ALA A 39 -9.48 -9.88 1.64
C ALA A 39 -9.32 -9.51 0.16
N SER A 40 -8.09 -9.29 -0.32
CA SER A 40 -7.84 -9.04 -1.74
C SER A 40 -7.88 -10.33 -2.53
N ASP A 41 -8.61 -10.33 -3.63
CA ASP A 41 -8.67 -11.47 -4.54
C ASP A 41 -7.27 -11.86 -5.04
N ALA A 42 -7.06 -13.17 -5.24
CA ALA A 42 -5.87 -13.65 -5.90
C ALA A 42 -5.91 -13.23 -7.38
N LEU A 43 -4.77 -12.78 -7.91
CA LEU A 43 -4.59 -12.64 -9.35
C LEU A 43 -3.28 -13.33 -9.75
N PRO A 44 -3.35 -14.51 -10.37
CA PRO A 44 -2.16 -15.25 -10.81
C PRO A 44 -1.44 -14.51 -11.95
N ASP A 45 -0.22 -14.95 -12.24
CA ASP A 45 0.60 -14.48 -13.37
C ASP A 45 0.99 -12.99 -13.35
N ARG A 46 0.91 -12.35 -12.17
CA ARG A 46 1.40 -10.98 -11.98
C ARG A 46 2.90 -10.89 -11.76
N THR A 47 3.45 -9.77 -12.21
CA THR A 47 4.79 -9.29 -11.89
C THR A 47 4.74 -8.25 -10.77
N VAL A 48 5.91 -7.91 -10.21
CA VAL A 48 6.03 -6.80 -9.25
C VAL A 48 5.65 -5.45 -9.88
N LEU A 49 5.83 -5.29 -11.20
CA LEU A 49 5.54 -4.03 -11.90
C LEU A 49 4.03 -3.75 -11.98
N ASP A 50 3.22 -4.78 -12.12
CA ASP A 50 1.75 -4.70 -12.22
C ASP A 50 1.10 -4.12 -10.95
N TRP A 51 1.85 -4.06 -9.84
CA TRP A 51 1.39 -3.41 -8.62
C TRP A 51 1.15 -1.91 -8.78
N SER A 52 1.89 -1.26 -9.68
CA SER A 52 1.72 0.16 -9.95
C SER A 52 0.31 0.47 -10.48
N ASP A 53 -0.28 -0.43 -11.27
CA ASP A 53 -1.65 -0.30 -11.78
C ASP A 53 -2.69 -0.41 -10.67
N ASP A 54 -2.53 -1.35 -9.74
CA ASP A 54 -3.41 -1.48 -8.57
C ASP A 54 -3.35 -0.21 -7.70
N VAL A 55 -2.15 0.35 -7.51
CA VAL A 55 -1.95 1.56 -6.72
C VAL A 55 -2.52 2.80 -7.42
N ALA A 56 -2.39 2.91 -8.74
CA ALA A 56 -3.02 3.98 -9.53
C ALA A 56 -4.54 3.94 -9.38
N GLN A 57 -5.15 2.77 -9.61
CA GLN A 57 -6.59 2.58 -9.47
C GLN A 57 -7.08 2.88 -8.04
N LEU A 58 -6.32 2.46 -7.03
CA LEU A 58 -6.63 2.77 -5.64
C LEU A 58 -6.51 4.27 -5.34
N ALA A 59 -5.47 4.94 -5.84
CA ALA A 59 -5.27 6.37 -5.66
C ALA A 59 -6.43 7.16 -6.27
N ASP A 60 -6.85 6.83 -7.49
CA ASP A 60 -8.00 7.42 -8.16
C ASP A 60 -9.30 7.20 -7.36
N ALA A 61 -9.57 5.97 -6.95
CA ALA A 61 -10.76 5.63 -6.17
C ALA A 61 -10.82 6.36 -4.82
N LEU A 62 -9.66 6.58 -4.19
CA LEU A 62 -9.55 7.31 -2.92
C LEU A 62 -9.39 8.83 -3.09
N ARG A 63 -9.33 9.32 -4.35
CA ARG A 63 -9.07 10.70 -4.75
C ARG A 63 -7.80 11.25 -4.13
N LEU A 64 -6.68 10.55 -4.36
CA LEU A 64 -5.36 10.89 -3.85
C LEU A 64 -4.50 11.45 -4.99
N ASP A 65 -4.48 12.77 -5.14
CA ASP A 65 -3.62 13.44 -6.15
C ASP A 65 -2.13 13.27 -5.81
N ARG A 66 -1.80 13.17 -4.52
CA ARG A 66 -0.45 12.89 -4.02
C ARG A 66 -0.51 12.01 -2.79
N PHE A 67 0.46 11.11 -2.67
CA PHE A 67 0.58 10.25 -1.51
C PHE A 67 2.05 9.87 -1.26
N SER A 68 2.37 9.60 0.01
CA SER A 68 3.60 8.93 0.39
C SER A 68 3.39 7.42 0.45
N VAL A 69 4.46 6.67 0.20
CA VAL A 69 4.51 5.22 0.35
C VAL A 69 5.39 4.85 1.53
N LEU A 70 4.85 4.03 2.44
CA LEU A 70 5.58 3.37 3.51
C LEU A 70 5.71 1.89 3.16
N VAL A 71 6.89 1.30 3.34
CA VAL A 71 7.11 -0.12 3.08
C VAL A 71 7.91 -0.79 4.17
N VAL A 72 7.71 -2.10 4.30
CA VAL A 72 8.53 -2.97 5.14
C VAL A 72 9.03 -4.16 4.33
N SER A 73 10.34 -4.45 4.40
CA SER A 73 10.96 -5.67 3.84
C SER A 73 10.55 -5.93 2.38
N ALA A 74 9.84 -7.03 2.09
CA ALA A 74 9.39 -7.42 0.76
C ALA A 74 8.40 -6.42 0.11
N GLY A 75 7.95 -5.38 0.81
CA GLY A 75 7.23 -4.25 0.22
C GLY A 75 8.12 -3.34 -0.64
N GLY A 76 9.46 -3.40 -0.48
CA GLY A 76 10.41 -2.54 -1.18
C GLY A 76 10.30 -2.56 -2.72
N PRO A 77 10.37 -3.75 -3.37
CA PRO A 77 10.22 -3.85 -4.83
C PRO A 77 8.89 -3.26 -5.35
N TYR A 78 7.82 -3.37 -4.58
CA TYR A 78 6.50 -2.82 -4.92
C TYR A 78 6.49 -1.28 -4.85
N ALA A 79 7.17 -0.68 -3.88
CA ALA A 79 7.37 0.77 -3.88
C ALA A 79 8.25 1.24 -5.04
N ALA A 80 9.30 0.48 -5.38
CA ALA A 80 10.15 0.79 -6.52
C ALA A 80 9.36 0.74 -7.84
N ALA A 81 8.46 -0.24 -8.01
CA ALA A 81 7.55 -0.30 -9.15
C ALA A 81 6.64 0.93 -9.24
N CYS A 82 6.03 1.36 -8.13
CA CYS A 82 5.26 2.62 -8.10
C CYS A 82 6.12 3.82 -8.48
N ALA A 83 7.33 3.95 -7.92
CA ALA A 83 8.22 5.07 -8.21
C ALA A 83 8.73 5.08 -9.66
N HIS A 84 8.74 3.92 -10.32
CA HIS A 84 9.15 3.80 -11.71
C HIS A 84 8.03 4.21 -12.68
N TRP A 85 6.77 3.87 -12.37
CA TRP A 85 5.64 4.01 -13.31
C TRP A 85 4.64 5.11 -12.97
N LEU A 86 4.54 5.52 -11.71
CA LEU A 86 3.63 6.61 -11.31
C LEU A 86 4.34 7.96 -11.43
N PRO A 87 3.62 9.03 -11.83
CA PRO A 87 4.17 10.36 -12.07
C PRO A 87 4.61 11.10 -10.80
#